data_AF-A0A3C1H4E0-F1
#
_entry.id   AF-A0A3C1H4E0-F1
#
_cell.length_a   1.000
_cell.length_b   1.000
_cell.length_c   1.000
_cell.angle_alpha   90.00
_cell.angle_beta   90.00
_cell.angle_gamma   90.00
#
_symmetry.space_group_name_H-M   'P 1'
#
loop_
_entity.id
_entity.type
_entity.pdbx_description
1 polymer ?
#
loop_
_entity_poly.entity_id
_entity_poly.type
_entity_poly.pdbx_seq_one_letter_code
_entity_poly.pdbx_strand_id
1 'polypeptide(L)'
;MGDRLRKYTKQLLELAFRAGLPALIIFSVLLGTFIVKGTPQNAEFTPRIYLRILIVCYITAFITTCVVHFRDLVHAAMRADEHLIGKNFSGFRKADKLFSTGLDLYAHDHAREALDTFLQLKKEYELTESEDGVLSFYTGRCYQLLGCASNAVPYYRRARQNGFSAPFAMLFEARSCAEGGDFEGSLKLYDYLLSHDRPDTFFFLYTDIGYIYIRQNQPDQAIEWFERSIREQQNYAFALSGMAIAMLQKGEFETAHDYYYKALINRLKEPASFRSYFAETKQLMLQNHPDWSKKTGIHPEEAAPEQDAPADAQTDKTDAPQNDEAKASAAEN
;
A
#
# COMPACT_ATOMS: atom_id res chain seq x y z
N MET A 1 32.16 -15.71 -25.24
CA MET A 1 32.01 -17.04 -24.59
C MET A 1 32.83 -17.14 -23.29
N GLY A 2 34.07 -16.61 -23.25
CA GLY A 2 34.93 -16.63 -22.05
C GLY A 2 34.35 -15.95 -20.81
N ASP A 3 33.70 -14.80 -20.93
CA ASP A 3 33.21 -14.05 -19.75
C ASP A 3 32.04 -14.74 -19.02
N ARG A 4 31.15 -15.40 -19.76
CA ARG A 4 30.07 -16.21 -19.15
C ARG A 4 30.65 -17.40 -18.40
N LEU A 5 31.61 -18.12 -18.99
CA LEU A 5 32.28 -19.25 -18.34
C LEU A 5 33.01 -18.80 -17.07
N ARG A 6 33.66 -17.63 -17.11
CA ARG A 6 34.36 -17.03 -15.96
C ARG A 6 33.42 -16.61 -14.84
N LYS A 7 32.20 -16.16 -15.18
CA LYS A 7 31.14 -15.84 -14.22
C LYS A 7 30.61 -17.09 -13.53
N TYR A 8 30.28 -18.14 -14.29
CA TYR A 8 29.77 -19.39 -13.72
C TYR A 8 30.80 -20.11 -12.85
N THR A 9 32.07 -20.12 -13.27
CA THR A 9 33.16 -20.71 -12.47
C THR A 9 33.37 -19.97 -11.15
N LYS A 10 33.31 -18.63 -11.13
CA LYS A 10 33.35 -17.86 -9.88
C LYS A 10 32.17 -18.18 -8.96
N GLN A 11 30.95 -18.25 -9.50
CA GLN A 11 29.75 -18.57 -8.72
C GLN A 11 29.81 -19.98 -8.12
N LEU A 12 30.24 -20.98 -8.91
CA LEU A 12 30.43 -22.36 -8.42
C LEU A 12 31.49 -22.45 -7.33
N LEU A 13 32.58 -21.69 -7.45
CA LEU A 13 33.63 -21.64 -6.43
C LEU A 13 33.11 -21.01 -5.12
N GLU A 14 32.31 -19.95 -5.22
CA GLU A 14 31.68 -19.30 -4.07
C GLU A 14 30.69 -20.24 -3.37
N LEU A 15 29.89 -20.99 -4.13
CA LEU A 15 28.99 -22.03 -3.62
C LEU A 15 29.75 -23.15 -2.91
N ALA A 16 30.88 -23.59 -3.50
CA ALA A 16 31.74 -24.60 -2.91
C ALA A 16 32.29 -24.14 -1.55
N PHE A 17 32.74 -22.89 -1.47
CA PHE A 17 33.21 -22.31 -0.23
C PHE A 17 32.09 -22.20 0.83
N ARG A 18 30.90 -21.73 0.43
CA ARG A 18 29.72 -21.64 1.31
C ARG A 18 29.28 -23.00 1.89
N ALA A 19 29.48 -24.08 1.14
CA ALA A 19 29.16 -25.43 1.58
C ALA A 19 30.11 -25.99 2.65
N GLY A 20 31.31 -25.42 2.81
CA GLY A 20 32.33 -25.92 3.73
C GLY A 20 31.89 -25.89 5.20
N LEU A 21 31.30 -24.78 5.65
CA LEU A 21 30.84 -24.64 7.04
C LEU A 21 29.70 -25.63 7.41
N PRO A 22 28.60 -25.74 6.64
CA PRO A 22 27.56 -26.73 6.93
C PRO A 22 28.08 -28.17 6.83
N ALA A 23 29.02 -28.47 5.91
CA ALA A 23 29.65 -29.79 5.83
C ALA A 23 30.39 -30.16 7.12
N LEU A 24 31.17 -29.23 7.67
CA LEU A 24 31.89 -29.42 8.93
C LEU A 24 30.94 -29.60 10.12
N ILE A 25 29.85 -28.85 10.15
CA ILE A 25 28.81 -29.00 11.18
C ILE A 25 28.20 -30.41 11.11
N ILE A 26 27.73 -30.85 9.93
CA ILE A 26 27.15 -32.19 9.74
C ILE A 26 28.15 -33.28 10.16
N PHE A 27 29.41 -33.14 9.73
CA PHE A 27 30.48 -34.08 10.07
C PHE A 27 30.75 -34.15 11.58
N SER A 28 30.81 -33.01 12.26
CA SER A 28 31.03 -32.94 13.71
C SER A 28 29.89 -33.55 14.52
N VAL A 29 28.64 -33.34 14.10
CA VAL A 29 27.44 -33.92 14.73
C VAL A 29 27.46 -35.44 14.58
N LEU A 30 27.73 -35.95 13.38
CA LEU A 30 27.86 -37.40 13.13
C LEU A 30 28.97 -38.02 13.99
N LEU A 31 30.13 -37.37 14.10
CA LEU A 31 31.21 -37.83 14.96
C LEU A 31 30.80 -37.87 16.44
N GLY A 32 30.14 -36.81 16.92
CA GLY A 32 29.61 -36.76 18.28
C GLY A 32 28.62 -37.89 18.58
N THR A 33 27.78 -38.28 17.63
CA THR A 33 26.86 -39.42 17.81
C THR A 33 27.57 -40.76 17.98
N PHE A 34 28.70 -40.98 17.30
CA PHE A 34 29.51 -42.19 17.48
C PHE A 34 30.17 -42.24 18.85
N ILE A 35 30.57 -41.07 19.38
CA ILE A 35 31.15 -40.97 20.73
C ILE A 35 30.09 -41.29 21.80
N VAL A 36 28.87 -40.77 21.65
CA VAL A 36 27.80 -40.92 22.65
C VAL A 36 27.11 -42.28 22.63
N LYS A 37 26.81 -42.82 21.43
CA LYS A 37 26.06 -44.09 21.29
C LYS A 37 26.96 -45.33 21.18
N GLY A 38 28.28 -45.13 21.16
CA GLY A 38 29.25 -46.18 20.90
C GLY A 38 29.37 -46.52 19.41
N THR A 39 30.54 -46.99 19.02
CA THR A 39 30.79 -47.45 17.65
C THR A 39 30.01 -48.75 17.38
N PRO A 40 29.39 -48.91 16.19
CA PRO A 40 28.75 -50.17 15.85
C PRO A 40 29.74 -51.33 15.97
N GLN A 41 29.32 -52.41 16.63
CA GLN A 41 30.10 -53.64 16.77
C GLN A 41 30.45 -54.10 15.34
N ASN A 42 31.75 -54.16 15.00
CA ASN A 42 32.35 -54.48 13.69
C ASN A 42 32.82 -53.30 12.81
N ALA A 43 32.83 -52.05 13.27
CA ALA A 43 33.38 -50.93 12.50
C ALA A 43 34.78 -50.48 12.97
N GLU A 44 35.82 -50.70 12.16
CA GLU A 44 37.15 -50.11 12.38
C GLU A 44 37.22 -48.70 11.81
N PHE A 45 37.24 -47.68 12.67
CA PHE A 45 37.33 -46.28 12.24
C PHE A 45 38.77 -45.86 11.91
N THR A 46 39.20 -46.13 10.67
CA THR A 46 40.49 -45.68 10.14
C THR A 46 40.44 -44.24 9.60
N PRO A 47 41.57 -43.52 9.49
CA PRO A 47 41.61 -42.18 8.87
C PRO A 47 40.98 -42.11 7.47
N ARG A 48 41.07 -43.22 6.71
CA ARG A 48 40.44 -43.35 5.39
C ARG A 48 38.91 -43.31 5.45
N ILE A 49 38.32 -43.88 6.51
CA ILE A 49 36.87 -43.89 6.71
C ILE A 49 36.37 -42.50 7.12
N TYR A 50 37.08 -41.80 8.02
CA TYR A 50 36.76 -40.41 8.36
C TYR A 50 36.82 -39.47 7.16
N LEU A 51 37.83 -39.61 6.30
CA LEU A 51 37.92 -38.82 5.06
C LEU A 51 36.74 -39.09 4.12
N ARG A 52 36.31 -40.35 3.97
CA ARG A 52 35.13 -40.70 3.17
C ARG A 52 33.86 -40.08 3.75
N ILE A 53 33.66 -40.14 5.05
CA ILE A 53 32.49 -39.53 5.72
C ILE A 53 32.49 -38.01 5.53
N LEU A 54 33.64 -37.34 5.69
CA LEU A 54 33.79 -35.90 5.48
C LEU A 54 33.46 -35.52 4.03
N ILE A 55 33.96 -36.27 3.05
CA ILE A 55 33.66 -36.05 1.64
C ILE A 55 32.16 -36.20 1.38
N VAL A 56 31.50 -37.22 1.94
CA VAL A 56 30.05 -37.40 1.81
C VAL A 56 29.29 -36.22 2.42
N CYS A 57 29.68 -35.76 3.63
CA CYS A 57 29.08 -34.59 4.27
C CYS A 57 29.27 -33.30 3.44
N TYR A 58 30.43 -33.16 2.82
CA TYR A 58 30.71 -32.02 1.94
C TYR A 58 29.89 -32.07 0.66
N ILE A 59 29.77 -33.24 0.01
CA ILE A 59 28.94 -33.40 -1.19
C ILE A 59 27.47 -33.10 -0.87
N THR A 60 26.93 -33.61 0.23
CA THR A 60 25.53 -33.36 0.61
C THR A 60 25.29 -31.89 0.94
N ALA A 61 26.19 -31.25 1.70
CA ALA A 61 26.13 -29.82 1.97
C ALA A 61 26.24 -28.98 0.68
N PHE A 62 27.13 -29.36 -0.23
CA PHE A 62 27.33 -28.68 -1.52
C PHE A 62 26.11 -28.78 -2.43
N ILE A 63 25.51 -29.97 -2.55
CA ILE A 63 24.27 -30.17 -3.30
C ILE A 63 23.15 -29.32 -2.69
N THR A 64 22.99 -29.35 -1.36
CA THR A 64 21.96 -28.57 -0.67
C THR A 64 22.14 -27.07 -0.89
N THR A 65 23.39 -26.58 -0.80
CA THR A 65 23.72 -25.17 -1.05
C THR A 65 23.43 -24.77 -2.49
N CYS A 66 23.74 -25.62 -3.46
CA CYS A 66 23.40 -25.41 -4.87
C CYS A 66 21.87 -25.34 -5.08
N VAL A 67 21.12 -26.24 -4.45
CA VAL A 67 19.65 -26.29 -4.54
C VAL A 67 19.02 -25.01 -3.96
N VAL A 68 19.47 -24.58 -2.77
CA VAL A 68 19.00 -23.33 -2.14
C VAL A 68 19.33 -22.12 -3.02
N HIS A 69 20.56 -22.01 -3.51
CA HIS A 69 20.95 -20.88 -4.35
C HIS A 69 20.16 -20.81 -5.65
N PHE A 70 19.93 -21.95 -6.32
CA PHE A 70 19.15 -21.97 -7.54
C PHE A 70 17.68 -21.61 -7.29
N ARG A 71 17.11 -22.09 -6.17
CA ARG A 71 15.76 -21.69 -5.72
C ARG A 71 15.68 -20.18 -5.52
N ASP A 72 16.65 -19.59 -4.82
CA ASP A 72 16.66 -18.15 -4.50
C ASP A 72 16.85 -17.28 -5.76
N LEU A 73 17.48 -17.82 -6.80
CA LEU A 73 17.61 -17.17 -8.11
C LEU A 73 16.28 -17.22 -8.88
N VAL A 74 15.63 -18.38 -8.91
CA VAL A 74 14.34 -18.57 -9.62
C VAL A 74 13.23 -17.75 -8.95
N HIS A 75 13.24 -17.64 -7.62
CA HIS A 75 12.18 -16.98 -6.84
C HIS A 75 12.60 -15.60 -6.34
N ALA A 76 13.54 -14.95 -7.03
CA ALA A 76 14.04 -13.63 -6.65
C ALA A 76 12.92 -12.57 -6.59
N ALA A 77 11.97 -12.61 -7.54
CA ALA A 77 10.83 -11.71 -7.59
C ALA A 77 9.86 -11.88 -6.40
N MET A 78 9.78 -13.08 -5.81
CA MET A 78 8.90 -13.34 -4.67
C MET A 78 9.38 -12.71 -3.37
N ARG A 79 10.66 -12.31 -3.27
CA ARG A 79 11.23 -11.79 -2.01
C ARG A 79 10.59 -10.49 -1.54
N ALA A 80 10.16 -9.64 -2.48
CA ALA A 80 9.49 -8.39 -2.12
C ALA A 80 8.16 -8.66 -1.38
N ASP A 81 7.46 -9.71 -1.79
CA ASP A 81 6.14 -10.07 -1.29
C ASP A 81 6.14 -11.40 -0.51
N GLU A 82 7.30 -11.80 0.06
CA GLU A 82 7.45 -13.09 0.74
C GLU A 82 6.42 -13.26 1.88
N HIS A 83 6.12 -12.17 2.58
CA HIS A 83 5.11 -12.13 3.64
C HIS A 83 3.68 -12.32 3.14
N LEU A 84 3.38 -11.99 1.87
CA LEU A 84 2.07 -12.17 1.26
C LEU A 84 1.94 -13.56 0.60
N ILE A 85 2.97 -13.99 -0.12
CA ILE A 85 2.98 -15.26 -0.87
C ILE A 85 3.15 -16.45 0.08
N GLY A 86 3.94 -16.27 1.14
CA GLY A 86 4.24 -17.32 2.11
C GLY A 86 4.99 -18.49 1.47
N LYS A 87 4.52 -19.72 1.74
CA LYS A 87 5.11 -20.94 1.16
C LYS A 87 4.58 -21.29 -0.24
N ASN A 88 3.57 -20.58 -0.73
CA ASN A 88 2.98 -20.85 -2.03
C ASN A 88 4.01 -20.60 -3.15
N PHE A 89 3.99 -21.45 -4.16
CA PHE A 89 4.90 -21.35 -5.31
C PHE A 89 6.41 -21.35 -4.99
N SER A 90 6.82 -21.76 -3.78
CA SER A 90 8.22 -21.76 -3.33
C SER A 90 9.02 -23.00 -3.79
N GLY A 91 8.38 -23.93 -4.48
CA GLY A 91 8.95 -25.21 -4.92
C GLY A 91 9.68 -25.15 -6.26
N PHE A 92 9.80 -26.31 -6.90
CA PHE A 92 10.47 -26.48 -8.20
C PHE A 92 9.53 -26.97 -9.31
N ARG A 93 8.21 -26.90 -9.10
CA ARG A 93 7.22 -27.30 -10.13
C ARG A 93 7.25 -26.31 -11.28
N LYS A 94 6.76 -26.74 -12.45
CA LYS A 94 6.58 -25.83 -13.59
C LYS A 94 5.64 -24.67 -13.24
N ALA A 95 4.58 -24.93 -12.46
CA ALA A 95 3.69 -23.90 -11.93
C ALA A 95 4.44 -22.86 -11.07
N ASP A 96 5.32 -23.30 -10.16
CA ASP A 96 6.11 -22.41 -9.29
C ASP A 96 6.98 -21.46 -10.11
N LYS A 97 7.66 -22.01 -11.12
CA LYS A 97 8.48 -21.21 -12.05
C LYS A 97 7.63 -20.23 -12.86
N LEU A 98 6.48 -20.68 -13.37
CA LEU A 98 5.59 -19.85 -14.18
C LEU A 98 4.99 -18.70 -13.35
N PHE A 99 4.63 -18.96 -12.08
CA PHE A 99 4.18 -17.93 -11.16
C PHE A 99 5.29 -16.92 -10.90
N SER A 100 6.52 -17.39 -10.63
CA SER A 100 7.68 -16.52 -10.45
C SER A 100 7.93 -15.61 -11.65
N THR A 101 7.84 -16.15 -12.87
CA THR A 101 7.94 -15.36 -14.11
C THR A 101 6.84 -14.30 -14.20
N GLY A 102 5.59 -14.66 -13.91
CA GLY A 102 4.47 -13.71 -13.91
C GLY A 102 4.67 -12.59 -12.88
N LEU A 103 5.19 -12.93 -11.70
CA LEU A 103 5.48 -11.96 -10.65
C LEU A 103 6.64 -11.03 -11.00
N ASP A 104 7.68 -11.55 -11.66
CA ASP A 104 8.79 -10.73 -12.17
C ASP A 104 8.32 -9.73 -13.22
N LEU A 105 7.47 -10.16 -14.16
CA LEU A 105 6.83 -9.28 -15.14
C LEU A 105 5.98 -8.20 -14.45
N TYR A 106 5.19 -8.59 -13.44
CA TYR A 106 4.39 -7.66 -12.64
C TYR A 106 5.28 -6.62 -11.92
N ALA A 107 6.38 -7.04 -11.31
CA ALA A 107 7.29 -6.16 -10.58
C ALA A 107 8.02 -5.14 -11.49
N HIS A 108 8.12 -5.42 -12.79
CA HIS A 108 8.74 -4.55 -13.78
C HIS A 108 7.69 -3.83 -14.66
N ASP A 109 6.46 -3.63 -14.17
CA ASP A 109 5.37 -2.90 -14.85
C ASP A 109 4.88 -3.53 -16.17
N HIS A 110 5.19 -4.80 -16.45
CA HIS A 110 4.68 -5.54 -17.62
C HIS A 110 3.35 -6.22 -17.30
N ALA A 111 2.35 -5.45 -16.85
CA ALA A 111 1.09 -5.96 -16.31
C ALA A 111 0.30 -6.85 -17.29
N ARG A 112 0.39 -6.58 -18.59
CA ARG A 112 -0.30 -7.38 -19.62
C ARG A 112 0.29 -8.79 -19.74
N GLU A 113 1.61 -8.89 -19.84
CA GLU A 113 2.32 -10.17 -19.97
C GLU A 113 2.23 -10.99 -18.66
N ALA A 114 2.28 -10.30 -17.52
CA ALA A 114 2.02 -10.91 -16.21
C ALA A 114 0.62 -11.52 -16.14
N LEU A 115 -0.41 -10.78 -16.57
CA LEU A 115 -1.78 -11.27 -16.63
C LEU A 115 -1.91 -12.52 -17.49
N ASP A 116 -1.39 -12.47 -18.73
CA ASP A 116 -1.46 -13.60 -19.65
C ASP A 116 -0.74 -14.84 -19.05
N THR A 117 0.38 -14.63 -18.36
CA THR A 117 1.13 -15.68 -17.64
C THR A 117 0.31 -16.29 -16.49
N PHE A 118 -0.34 -15.46 -15.67
CA PHE A 118 -1.16 -15.94 -14.55
C PHE A 118 -2.41 -16.69 -15.01
N LEU A 119 -3.05 -16.22 -16.08
CA LEU A 119 -4.19 -16.92 -16.69
C LEU A 119 -3.77 -18.25 -17.31
N GLN A 120 -2.60 -18.31 -17.96
CA GLN A 120 -2.02 -19.57 -18.45
C GLN A 120 -1.78 -20.54 -17.30
N LEU A 121 -1.16 -20.08 -16.22
CA LEU A 121 -0.90 -20.89 -15.03
C LEU A 121 -2.19 -21.49 -14.47
N LYS A 122 -3.24 -20.66 -14.34
CA LYS A 122 -4.54 -21.10 -13.83
C LYS A 122 -5.19 -22.17 -14.72
N LYS A 123 -4.96 -22.11 -16.03
CA LYS A 123 -5.54 -23.03 -17.02
C LYS A 123 -4.80 -24.36 -17.08
N GLU A 124 -3.47 -24.34 -16.95
CA GLU A 124 -2.63 -25.52 -17.18
C GLU A 124 -2.39 -26.38 -15.94
N TYR A 125 -2.53 -25.82 -14.74
CA TYR A 125 -2.15 -26.49 -13.50
C TYR A 125 -3.29 -26.48 -12.48
N GLU A 126 -3.47 -27.60 -11.80
CA GLU A 126 -4.30 -27.68 -10.61
C GLU A 126 -3.57 -27.02 -9.43
N LEU A 127 -4.27 -26.13 -8.74
CA LEU A 127 -3.72 -25.33 -7.64
C LEU A 127 -4.44 -25.70 -6.35
N THR A 128 -3.71 -25.67 -5.24
CA THR A 128 -4.33 -25.68 -3.92
C THR A 128 -5.15 -24.41 -3.72
N GLU A 129 -6.09 -24.41 -2.77
CA GLU A 129 -6.89 -23.22 -2.45
C GLU A 129 -5.99 -22.03 -2.10
N SER A 130 -4.95 -22.24 -1.28
CA SER A 130 -4.01 -21.17 -0.90
C SER A 130 -3.26 -20.58 -2.11
N GLU A 131 -2.77 -21.44 -3.01
CA GLU A 131 -2.12 -21.01 -4.26
C GLU A 131 -3.07 -20.26 -5.18
N ASP A 132 -4.32 -20.74 -5.31
CA ASP A 132 -5.36 -20.07 -6.06
C ASP A 132 -5.70 -18.70 -5.47
N GLY A 133 -5.66 -18.57 -4.14
CA GLY A 133 -5.82 -17.31 -3.44
C GLY A 133 -4.74 -16.28 -3.82
N VAL A 134 -3.46 -16.69 -3.72
CA VAL A 134 -2.31 -15.86 -4.11
C VAL A 134 -2.39 -15.48 -5.59
N LEU A 135 -2.59 -16.45 -6.48
CA LEU A 135 -2.67 -16.21 -7.92
C LEU A 135 -3.81 -15.25 -8.26
N SER A 136 -4.98 -15.43 -7.64
CA SER A 136 -6.14 -14.56 -7.86
C SER A 136 -5.83 -13.14 -7.45
N PHE A 137 -5.14 -12.92 -6.32
CA PHE A 137 -4.75 -11.57 -5.90
C PHE A 137 -3.89 -10.87 -6.97
N TYR A 138 -2.82 -11.50 -7.45
CA TYR A 138 -1.96 -10.90 -8.47
C TYR A 138 -2.64 -10.76 -9.83
N THR A 139 -3.55 -11.68 -10.18
CA THR A 139 -4.39 -11.55 -11.37
C THR A 139 -5.29 -10.31 -11.27
N GLY A 140 -5.92 -10.09 -10.12
CA GLY A 140 -6.68 -8.87 -9.83
C GLY A 140 -5.84 -7.61 -9.92
N ARG A 141 -4.62 -7.63 -9.34
CA ARG A 141 -3.66 -6.51 -9.44
C ARG A 141 -3.33 -6.18 -10.89
N CYS A 142 -3.13 -7.18 -11.75
CA CYS A 142 -2.86 -6.94 -13.17
C CYS A 142 -4.06 -6.32 -13.90
N TYR A 143 -5.29 -6.82 -13.67
CA TYR A 143 -6.48 -6.19 -14.24
C TYR A 143 -6.64 -4.73 -13.80
N GLN A 144 -6.38 -4.43 -12.52
CA GLN A 144 -6.44 -3.07 -12.01
C GLN A 144 -5.41 -2.15 -12.67
N LEU A 145 -4.14 -2.59 -12.78
CA LEU A 145 -3.08 -1.82 -13.44
C LEU A 145 -3.36 -1.55 -14.93
N LEU A 146 -4.12 -2.44 -15.59
CA LEU A 146 -4.56 -2.28 -16.97
C LEU A 146 -5.83 -1.40 -17.10
N GLY A 147 -6.28 -0.75 -16.02
CA GLY A 147 -7.50 0.07 -16.00
C GLY A 147 -8.81 -0.73 -16.09
N CYS A 148 -8.74 -2.06 -15.98
CA CYS A 148 -9.89 -2.96 -16.04
C CYS A 148 -10.42 -3.28 -14.64
N ALA A 149 -10.69 -2.25 -13.83
CA ALA A 149 -11.00 -2.38 -12.41
C ALA A 149 -12.18 -3.32 -12.11
N SER A 150 -13.26 -3.26 -12.90
CA SER A 150 -14.42 -4.14 -12.74
C SER A 150 -14.08 -5.63 -12.92
N ASN A 151 -13.09 -5.94 -13.76
CA ASN A 151 -12.62 -7.32 -13.95
C ASN A 151 -11.76 -7.79 -12.77
N ALA A 152 -11.15 -6.90 -12.00
CA ALA A 152 -10.29 -7.24 -10.86
C ALA A 152 -11.09 -7.71 -9.63
N VAL A 153 -12.27 -7.11 -9.41
CA VAL A 153 -13.16 -7.40 -8.26
C VAL A 153 -13.41 -8.90 -8.01
N PRO A 154 -13.85 -9.71 -9.00
CA PRO A 154 -14.07 -11.15 -8.77
C PRO A 154 -12.80 -11.89 -8.35
N TYR A 155 -11.62 -11.46 -8.78
CA TYR A 155 -10.36 -12.07 -8.38
C TYR A 155 -9.96 -11.73 -6.95
N TYR A 156 -10.18 -10.49 -6.50
CA TYR A 156 -9.94 -10.16 -5.08
C TYR A 156 -10.90 -10.88 -4.15
N ARG A 157 -12.18 -11.01 -4.55
CA ARG A 157 -13.15 -11.81 -3.81
C ARG A 157 -12.74 -13.27 -3.70
N ARG A 158 -12.27 -13.85 -4.80
CA ARG A 158 -11.73 -15.22 -4.85
C ARG A 158 -10.47 -15.36 -3.99
N ALA A 159 -9.57 -14.39 -4.04
CA ALA A 159 -8.38 -14.35 -3.19
C ALA A 159 -8.76 -14.42 -1.70
N ARG A 160 -9.72 -13.58 -1.28
CA ARG A 160 -10.23 -13.56 0.09
C ARG A 160 -10.95 -14.84 0.49
N GLN A 161 -11.78 -15.42 -0.38
CA GLN A 161 -12.47 -16.69 -0.15
C GLN A 161 -11.49 -17.85 0.08
N ASN A 162 -10.36 -17.81 -0.62
CA ASN A 162 -9.27 -18.78 -0.49
C ASN A 162 -8.27 -18.45 0.64
N GLY A 163 -8.61 -17.51 1.53
CA GLY A 163 -7.80 -17.16 2.69
C GLY A 163 -6.54 -16.35 2.39
N PHE A 164 -6.38 -15.80 1.18
CA PHE A 164 -5.28 -14.87 0.90
C PHE A 164 -5.54 -13.53 1.60
N SER A 165 -4.66 -13.19 2.55
CA SER A 165 -4.47 -11.88 3.17
C SER A 165 -5.72 -10.98 3.12
N ALA A 166 -6.74 -11.33 3.91
CA ALA A 166 -8.09 -10.75 3.76
C ALA A 166 -8.12 -9.22 3.79
N PRO A 167 -7.36 -8.50 4.65
CA PRO A 167 -7.35 -7.04 4.64
C PRO A 167 -6.77 -6.44 3.34
N PHE A 168 -5.72 -7.05 2.77
CA PHE A 168 -5.12 -6.57 1.52
C PHE A 168 -6.04 -6.84 0.33
N ALA A 169 -6.56 -8.07 0.21
CA ALA A 169 -7.52 -8.39 -0.85
C ALA A 169 -8.75 -7.47 -0.78
N MET A 170 -9.27 -7.20 0.42
CA MET A 170 -10.40 -6.30 0.63
C MET A 170 -10.08 -4.84 0.27
N LEU A 171 -8.89 -4.33 0.63
CA LEU A 171 -8.46 -3.00 0.26
C LEU A 171 -8.45 -2.82 -1.27
N PHE A 172 -7.85 -3.77 -1.99
CA PHE A 172 -7.79 -3.67 -3.44
C PHE A 172 -9.16 -3.94 -4.11
N GLU A 173 -10.01 -4.79 -3.52
CA GLU A 173 -11.42 -4.92 -3.92
C GLU A 173 -12.14 -3.56 -3.80
N ALA A 174 -12.01 -2.88 -2.67
CA ALA A 174 -12.61 -1.56 -2.44
C ALA A 174 -12.14 -0.52 -3.47
N ARG A 175 -10.83 -0.42 -3.70
CA ARG A 175 -10.27 0.48 -4.71
C ARG A 175 -10.81 0.19 -6.10
N SER A 176 -10.86 -1.08 -6.51
CA SER A 176 -11.38 -1.47 -7.80
C SER A 176 -12.89 -1.27 -7.94
N CYS A 177 -13.68 -1.47 -6.88
CA CYS A 177 -15.10 -1.09 -6.85
C CYS A 177 -15.26 0.41 -7.12
N ALA A 178 -14.51 1.26 -6.41
CA ALA A 178 -14.61 2.70 -6.59
C ALA A 178 -14.12 3.18 -7.96
N GLU A 179 -13.06 2.59 -8.51
CA GLU A 179 -12.62 2.84 -9.90
C GLU A 179 -13.67 2.39 -10.93
N GLY A 180 -14.38 1.29 -10.66
CA GLY A 180 -15.49 0.80 -11.48
C GLY A 180 -16.82 1.55 -11.28
N GLY A 181 -16.87 2.56 -10.40
CA GLY A 181 -18.07 3.35 -10.11
C GLY A 181 -19.02 2.75 -9.05
N ASP A 182 -18.71 1.57 -8.50
CA ASP A 182 -19.44 0.98 -7.37
C ASP A 182 -18.95 1.60 -6.06
N PHE A 183 -19.38 2.85 -5.83
CA PHE A 183 -18.99 3.60 -4.63
C PHE A 183 -19.61 3.02 -3.36
N GLU A 184 -20.85 2.54 -3.42
CA GLU A 184 -21.53 1.95 -2.25
C GLU A 184 -20.83 0.68 -1.79
N GLY A 185 -20.53 -0.25 -2.72
CA GLY A 185 -19.77 -1.46 -2.44
C GLY A 185 -18.37 -1.13 -1.90
N SER A 186 -17.70 -0.14 -2.49
CA SER A 186 -16.41 0.32 -1.99
C SER A 186 -16.47 0.85 -0.55
N LEU A 187 -17.43 1.72 -0.24
CA LEU A 187 -17.55 2.34 1.09
C LEU A 187 -17.86 1.29 2.16
N LYS A 188 -18.67 0.26 1.85
CA LYS A 188 -18.92 -0.87 2.76
C LYS A 188 -17.64 -1.63 3.10
N LEU A 189 -16.77 -1.86 2.12
CA LEU A 189 -15.49 -2.53 2.36
C LEU A 189 -14.54 -1.65 3.18
N TYR A 190 -14.50 -0.34 2.92
CA TYR A 190 -13.72 0.59 3.73
C TYR A 190 -14.23 0.67 5.17
N ASP A 191 -15.55 0.72 5.39
CA ASP A 191 -16.15 0.70 6.73
C ASP A 191 -15.77 -0.57 7.51
N TYR A 192 -15.78 -1.72 6.83
CA TYR A 192 -15.28 -2.97 7.41
C TYR A 192 -13.80 -2.87 7.80
N LEU A 193 -12.93 -2.36 6.91
CA LEU A 193 -11.51 -2.14 7.20
C LEU A 193 -11.27 -1.09 8.30
N LEU A 194 -12.19 -0.14 8.48
CA LEU A 194 -12.16 0.85 9.56
C LEU A 194 -12.55 0.28 10.92
N SER A 195 -13.37 -0.75 10.94
CA SER A 195 -13.97 -1.31 12.14
C SER A 195 -13.25 -2.55 12.70
N HIS A 196 -12.16 -2.98 12.05
CA HIS A 196 -11.44 -4.21 12.40
C HIS A 196 -9.92 -3.99 12.46
N ASP A 197 -9.23 -4.94 13.09
CA ASP A 197 -7.76 -4.99 13.10
C ASP A 197 -7.23 -5.01 11.67
N ARG A 198 -6.34 -4.05 11.39
CA ARG A 198 -5.75 -3.84 10.07
C ARG A 198 -4.27 -3.52 10.20
N PRO A 199 -3.46 -3.74 9.14
CA PRO A 199 -2.07 -3.33 9.15
C PRO A 199 -1.92 -1.81 9.32
N ASP A 200 -0.96 -1.38 10.14
CA ASP A 200 -0.60 0.05 10.30
C ASP A 200 -0.18 0.71 8.97
N THR A 201 0.26 -0.11 8.01
CA THR A 201 0.58 0.33 6.65
C THR A 201 -0.65 0.87 5.88
N PHE A 202 -1.87 0.69 6.38
CA PHE A 202 -3.10 1.20 5.77
C PHE A 202 -3.41 2.65 6.20
N PHE A 203 -2.38 3.49 6.27
CA PHE A 203 -2.50 4.91 6.63
C PHE A 203 -3.22 5.76 5.56
N PHE A 204 -3.65 5.18 4.44
CA PHE A 204 -4.30 5.87 3.31
C PHE A 204 -5.82 5.70 3.28
N LEU A 205 -6.44 4.96 4.21
CA LEU A 205 -7.87 4.64 4.12
C LEU A 205 -8.75 5.90 4.16
N TYR A 206 -8.44 6.87 5.03
CA TYR A 206 -9.21 8.11 5.11
C TYR A 206 -9.12 8.92 3.81
N THR A 207 -7.94 9.02 3.21
CA THR A 207 -7.79 9.68 1.91
C THR A 207 -8.52 8.95 0.79
N ASP A 208 -8.47 7.61 0.76
CA ASP A 208 -9.15 6.83 -0.28
C ASP A 208 -10.66 7.02 -0.21
N ILE A 209 -11.23 7.07 1.01
CA ILE A 209 -12.65 7.38 1.23
C ILE A 209 -12.96 8.82 0.80
N GLY A 210 -12.14 9.81 1.18
CA GLY A 210 -12.31 11.19 0.74
C GLY A 210 -12.36 11.32 -0.79
N TYR A 211 -11.48 10.63 -1.51
CA TYR A 211 -11.48 10.61 -2.98
C TYR A 211 -12.70 9.91 -3.60
N ILE A 212 -13.34 8.98 -2.89
CA ILE A 212 -14.64 8.43 -3.31
C ILE A 212 -15.70 9.53 -3.29
N TYR A 213 -15.74 10.34 -2.24
CA TYR A 213 -16.68 11.46 -2.15
C TYR A 213 -16.40 12.58 -3.17
N ILE A 214 -15.13 12.86 -3.47
CA ILE A 214 -14.74 13.74 -4.60
C ILE A 214 -15.35 13.24 -5.92
N ARG A 215 -15.23 11.93 -6.21
CA ARG A 215 -15.80 11.33 -7.44
C ARG A 215 -17.31 11.31 -7.47
N GLN A 216 -17.97 11.34 -6.31
CA GLN A 216 -19.42 11.50 -6.19
C GLN A 216 -19.88 12.97 -6.24
N ASN A 217 -18.96 13.92 -6.42
CA ASN A 217 -19.24 15.36 -6.36
C ASN A 217 -19.86 15.79 -5.01
N GLN A 218 -19.40 15.17 -3.91
CA GLN A 218 -19.82 15.43 -2.52
C GLN A 218 -18.64 16.01 -1.72
N PRO A 219 -18.24 17.26 -1.98
CA PRO A 219 -17.00 17.82 -1.43
C PRO A 219 -17.03 18.00 0.10
N ASP A 220 -18.18 18.29 0.70
CA ASP A 220 -18.29 18.46 2.16
C ASP A 220 -17.96 17.16 2.91
N GLN A 221 -18.49 16.03 2.45
CA GLN A 221 -18.16 14.72 3.01
C GLN A 221 -16.69 14.36 2.76
N ALA A 222 -16.15 14.72 1.59
CA ALA A 222 -14.73 14.50 1.31
C ALA A 222 -13.83 15.27 2.29
N ILE A 223 -14.19 16.51 2.62
CA ILE A 223 -13.47 17.37 3.59
C ILE A 223 -13.41 16.69 4.96
N GLU A 224 -14.53 16.18 5.49
CA GLU A 224 -14.55 15.50 6.79
C GLU A 224 -13.53 14.36 6.87
N TRP A 225 -13.42 13.56 5.80
CA TRP A 225 -12.48 12.44 5.73
C TRP A 225 -11.03 12.90 5.58
N PHE A 226 -10.77 13.92 4.77
CA PHE A 226 -9.42 14.49 4.65
C PHE A 226 -8.97 15.16 5.95
N GLU A 227 -9.85 15.88 6.64
CA GLU A 227 -9.58 16.46 7.96
C GLU A 227 -9.23 15.37 8.98
N ARG A 228 -9.95 14.25 8.98
CA ARG A 228 -9.61 13.11 9.82
C ARG A 228 -8.21 12.58 9.50
N SER A 229 -7.88 12.43 8.22
CA SER A 229 -6.53 12.02 7.78
C SER A 229 -5.45 13.00 8.26
N ILE A 230 -5.69 14.30 8.15
CA ILE A 230 -4.79 15.38 8.59
C ILE A 230 -4.59 15.34 10.11
N ARG A 231 -5.67 15.21 10.89
CA ARG A 231 -5.59 15.12 12.37
C ARG A 231 -4.78 13.92 12.84
N GLU A 232 -4.97 12.77 12.19
CA GLU A 232 -4.26 11.52 12.50
C GLU A 232 -2.85 11.46 11.88
N GLN A 233 -2.42 12.50 11.16
CA GLN A 233 -1.14 12.53 10.42
C GLN A 233 -0.98 11.36 9.43
N GLN A 234 -2.10 10.82 8.97
CA GLN A 234 -2.20 9.71 8.05
C GLN A 234 -2.26 10.25 6.62
N ASN A 235 -1.37 9.78 5.75
CA ASN A 235 -1.28 10.19 4.35
C ASN A 235 -1.35 11.72 4.13
N TYR A 236 -0.71 12.47 5.03
CA TYR A 236 -0.94 13.89 5.26
C TYR A 236 -0.85 14.76 4.00
N ALA A 237 0.21 14.62 3.21
CA ALA A 237 0.39 15.40 1.98
C ALA A 237 -0.71 15.13 0.94
N PHE A 238 -1.16 13.88 0.82
CA PHE A 238 -2.26 13.51 -0.08
C PHE A 238 -3.60 14.03 0.45
N ALA A 239 -3.84 14.00 1.77
CA ALA A 239 -5.04 14.57 2.37
C ALA A 239 -5.15 16.09 2.12
N LEU A 240 -4.03 16.83 2.23
CA LEU A 240 -3.98 18.24 1.86
C LEU A 240 -4.28 18.46 0.37
N SER A 241 -3.78 17.58 -0.50
CA SER A 241 -4.11 17.65 -1.93
C SER A 241 -5.59 17.37 -2.20
N GLY A 242 -6.19 16.44 -1.43
CA GLY A 242 -7.62 16.15 -1.45
C GLY A 242 -8.46 17.34 -1.01
N MET A 243 -8.06 18.02 0.08
CA MET A 243 -8.68 19.28 0.53
C MET A 243 -8.66 20.34 -0.56
N ALA A 244 -7.54 20.50 -1.26
CA ALA A 244 -7.43 21.46 -2.36
C ALA A 244 -8.45 21.18 -3.47
N ILE A 245 -8.65 19.91 -3.84
CA ILE A 245 -9.63 19.49 -4.86
C ILE A 245 -11.07 19.67 -4.35
N ALA A 246 -11.35 19.31 -3.10
CA ALA A 246 -12.67 19.51 -2.50
C ALA A 246 -13.06 21.00 -2.49
N MET A 247 -12.13 21.88 -2.13
CA MET A 247 -12.35 23.33 -2.14
C MET A 247 -12.57 23.88 -3.56
N LEU A 248 -11.91 23.33 -4.59
CA LEU A 248 -12.24 23.66 -5.97
C LEU A 248 -13.69 23.27 -6.32
N GLN A 249 -14.14 22.09 -5.91
CA GLN A 249 -15.52 21.63 -6.15
C GLN A 249 -16.56 22.51 -5.45
N LYS A 250 -16.20 23.14 -4.32
CA LYS A 250 -17.04 24.13 -3.63
C LYS A 250 -16.98 25.54 -4.23
N GLY A 251 -16.07 25.81 -5.15
CA GLY A 251 -15.82 27.16 -5.66
C GLY A 251 -14.95 28.03 -4.73
N GLU A 252 -14.34 27.48 -3.69
CA GLU A 252 -13.48 28.22 -2.77
C GLU A 252 -12.01 28.23 -3.26
N PHE A 253 -11.73 28.93 -4.36
CA PHE A 253 -10.44 28.81 -5.07
C PHE A 253 -9.24 29.39 -4.30
N GLU A 254 -9.44 30.42 -3.46
CA GLU A 254 -8.35 30.96 -2.64
C GLU A 254 -7.92 29.94 -1.57
N THR A 255 -8.89 29.35 -0.87
CA THR A 255 -8.67 28.25 0.10
C THR A 255 -8.06 27.02 -0.59
N ALA A 256 -8.54 26.66 -1.79
CA ALA A 256 -7.99 25.57 -2.57
C ALA A 256 -6.49 25.78 -2.89
N HIS A 257 -6.09 27.01 -3.22
CA HIS A 257 -4.71 27.35 -3.55
C HIS A 257 -3.77 27.28 -2.33
N ASP A 258 -4.26 27.64 -1.15
CA ASP A 258 -3.53 27.47 0.10
C ASP A 258 -3.26 25.98 0.41
N TYR A 259 -4.30 25.13 0.35
CA TYR A 259 -4.14 23.69 0.53
C TYR A 259 -3.24 23.04 -0.54
N TYR A 260 -3.34 23.51 -1.79
CA TYR A 260 -2.44 23.09 -2.86
C TYR A 260 -0.97 23.36 -2.51
N TYR A 261 -0.63 24.57 -2.04
CA TYR A 261 0.73 24.86 -1.60
C TYR A 261 1.16 24.05 -0.39
N LYS A 262 0.29 23.89 0.60
CA LYS A 262 0.56 23.04 1.77
C LYS A 262 0.90 21.62 1.36
N ALA A 263 0.17 21.03 0.42
CA ALA A 263 0.45 19.70 -0.10
C ALA A 263 1.85 19.60 -0.74
N LEU A 264 2.23 20.60 -1.55
CA LEU A 264 3.54 20.64 -2.21
C LEU A 264 4.70 20.80 -1.22
N ILE A 265 4.57 21.69 -0.24
CA ILE A 265 5.59 21.92 0.80
C ILE A 265 5.79 20.66 1.65
N ASN A 266 4.72 19.88 1.87
CA ASN A 266 4.74 18.61 2.60
C ASN A 266 5.17 17.40 1.76
N ARG A 267 5.93 17.62 0.67
CA ARG A 267 6.57 16.58 -0.14
C ARG A 267 5.58 15.56 -0.74
N LEU A 268 4.48 16.03 -1.32
CA LEU A 268 3.61 15.20 -2.17
C LEU A 268 4.45 14.42 -3.20
N LYS A 269 4.21 13.10 -3.31
CA LYS A 269 5.07 12.16 -4.07
C LYS A 269 5.13 12.45 -5.58
N GLU A 270 4.05 12.98 -6.16
CA GLU A 270 3.93 13.26 -7.60
C GLU A 270 3.38 14.67 -7.84
N PRO A 271 4.20 15.70 -7.58
CA PRO A 271 3.71 17.07 -7.61
C PRO A 271 3.30 17.50 -9.02
N ALA A 272 4.01 17.04 -10.07
CA ALA A 272 3.73 17.41 -11.46
C ALA A 272 2.33 16.96 -11.91
N SER A 273 2.00 15.68 -11.71
CA SER A 273 0.67 15.12 -12.00
C SER A 273 -0.42 15.87 -11.25
N PHE A 274 -0.18 16.19 -9.97
CA PHE A 274 -1.11 16.96 -9.17
C PHE A 274 -1.29 18.40 -9.66
N ARG A 275 -0.23 19.08 -10.15
CA ARG A 275 -0.37 20.44 -10.74
C ARG A 275 -1.31 20.44 -11.93
N SER A 276 -1.13 19.49 -12.84
CA SER A 276 -1.98 19.35 -14.02
C SER A 276 -3.41 19.05 -13.61
N TYR A 277 -3.62 18.06 -12.73
CA TYR A 277 -4.96 17.69 -12.26
C TYR A 277 -5.69 18.84 -11.54
N PHE A 278 -4.99 19.59 -10.68
CA PHE A 278 -5.56 20.76 -10.00
C PHE A 278 -5.96 21.86 -10.99
N ALA A 279 -5.10 22.15 -11.98
CA ALA A 279 -5.37 23.16 -13.00
C ALA A 279 -6.56 22.78 -13.88
N GLU A 280 -6.60 21.53 -14.35
CA GLU A 280 -7.71 20.98 -15.14
C GLU A 280 -9.02 21.00 -14.36
N THR A 281 -9.00 20.58 -13.09
CA THR A 281 -10.19 20.60 -12.23
C THR A 281 -10.71 22.02 -12.05
N LYS A 282 -9.83 23.00 -11.76
CA LYS A 282 -10.22 24.41 -11.62
C LYS A 282 -10.85 24.94 -12.92
N GLN A 283 -10.25 24.61 -14.06
CA GLN A 283 -10.76 25.02 -15.36
C GLN A 283 -12.15 24.41 -15.63
N LEU A 284 -12.34 23.12 -15.33
CA LEU A 284 -13.63 22.45 -15.47
C LEU A 284 -14.70 23.08 -14.58
N MET A 285 -14.38 23.40 -13.33
CA MET A 285 -15.31 24.10 -12.43
C MET A 285 -15.74 25.46 -12.99
N LEU A 286 -14.82 26.25 -13.53
CA LEU A 286 -15.14 27.52 -14.18
C LEU A 286 -15.97 27.37 -15.47
N GLN A 287 -15.82 26.27 -16.20
CA GLN A 287 -16.63 25.99 -17.39
C GLN A 287 -18.06 25.61 -17.02
N ASN A 288 -18.22 24.82 -15.96
CA ASN A 288 -19.53 24.39 -15.47
C ASN A 288 -20.27 25.50 -14.71
N HIS A 289 -19.52 26.47 -14.16
CA HIS A 289 -20.05 27.60 -13.40
C HIS A 289 -19.47 28.92 -13.97
N PRO A 290 -19.94 29.38 -15.15
CA PRO A 290 -19.36 30.54 -15.84
C PRO A 290 -19.52 31.85 -15.07
N ASP A 291 -20.51 31.89 -14.18
CA ASP A 291 -20.80 33.05 -13.35
C ASP A 291 -19.78 33.20 -12.21
N TRP A 292 -19.10 32.13 -11.81
CA TRP A 292 -18.10 32.17 -10.74
C TRP A 292 -16.92 33.07 -11.09
N SER A 293 -16.43 33.79 -10.09
CA SER A 293 -15.22 34.60 -10.18
C SER A 293 -14.02 33.73 -10.56
N LYS A 294 -13.27 34.11 -11.61
CA LYS A 294 -12.05 33.40 -12.02
C LYS A 294 -10.97 33.37 -10.94
N LYS A 295 -10.97 34.37 -10.06
CA LYS A 295 -9.99 34.49 -8.96
C LYS A 295 -10.42 33.64 -7.76
N THR A 296 -11.62 33.87 -7.27
CA THR A 296 -12.10 33.32 -5.99
C THR A 296 -12.95 32.06 -6.14
N GLY A 297 -13.56 31.83 -7.30
CA GLY A 297 -14.45 30.70 -7.59
C GLY A 297 -15.86 30.83 -7.06
N ILE A 298 -16.20 31.95 -6.41
CA ILE A 298 -17.53 32.20 -5.82
C ILE A 298 -18.36 33.05 -6.78
N HIS A 299 -19.70 32.88 -6.75
CA HIS A 299 -20.61 33.71 -7.54
C HIS A 299 -20.48 35.20 -7.14
N PRO A 300 -20.48 36.15 -8.10
CA PRO A 300 -20.32 37.59 -7.84
C PRO A 300 -21.32 38.16 -6.83
N GLU A 301 -22.55 37.67 -6.81
CA GLU A 301 -23.57 38.09 -5.84
C GLU A 301 -23.35 37.52 -4.44
N GLU A 302 -22.79 36.32 -4.32
CA GLU A 302 -22.41 35.72 -3.03
C GLU A 302 -21.12 36.34 -2.45
N ALA A 303 -20.27 36.91 -3.32
CA ALA A 303 -19.02 37.55 -2.93
C ALA A 303 -19.20 38.99 -2.43
N ALA A 304 -20.39 39.59 -2.59
CA ALA A 304 -20.70 40.90 -2.04
C ALA A 304 -20.87 40.75 -0.51
N PRO A 305 -20.04 41.40 0.32
CA PRO A 305 -20.22 41.32 1.77
C PRO A 305 -21.58 41.94 2.13
N GLU A 306 -22.29 41.34 3.10
CA GLU A 306 -23.42 41.96 3.80
C GLU A 306 -23.04 43.39 4.21
N GLN A 307 -23.44 44.39 3.43
CA GLN A 307 -23.26 45.81 3.75
C GLN A 307 -24.49 46.42 4.43
N ASP A 308 -25.44 45.59 4.89
CA ASP A 308 -26.62 46.04 5.62
C ASP A 308 -26.57 45.58 7.09
N ALA A 309 -25.56 46.06 7.84
CA ALA A 309 -25.74 46.25 9.27
C ALA A 309 -26.41 47.63 9.47
N PRO A 310 -27.63 47.72 10.03
CA PRO A 310 -28.26 49.01 10.25
C PRO A 310 -27.45 49.79 11.29
N ALA A 311 -26.98 50.96 10.89
CA ALA A 311 -26.43 51.97 11.79
C ALA A 311 -27.56 52.56 12.62
N ASP A 312 -27.88 51.94 13.76
CA ASP A 312 -28.81 52.50 14.74
C ASP A 312 -28.17 52.72 16.10
N ALA A 313 -28.59 53.84 16.70
CA ALA A 313 -28.42 54.28 18.09
C ALA A 313 -27.20 55.15 18.43
N GLN A 314 -27.14 56.35 17.84
CA GLN A 314 -26.71 57.55 18.57
C GLN A 314 -27.92 58.48 18.79
N THR A 315 -28.75 58.16 19.78
CA THR A 315 -29.54 59.14 20.52
C THR A 315 -29.82 58.58 21.90
N ASP A 316 -29.03 58.98 22.89
CA ASP A 316 -29.48 58.95 24.28
C ASP A 316 -29.14 60.31 24.91
N LYS A 317 -30.12 61.22 24.84
CA LYS A 317 -30.20 62.39 25.70
C LYS A 317 -30.89 61.92 26.97
N THR A 318 -30.11 61.69 28.01
CA THR A 318 -30.62 61.47 29.36
C THR A 318 -30.84 62.82 30.05
N ASP A 319 -32.11 63.15 30.25
CA ASP A 319 -32.56 64.14 31.22
C ASP A 319 -32.32 63.63 32.65
N ALA A 320 -31.93 64.55 33.53
CA ALA A 320 -31.78 64.34 34.97
C ALA A 320 -33.11 63.93 35.65
N PRO A 321 -33.02 63.34 36.85
CA PRO A 321 -33.36 64.17 38.00
C PRO A 321 -32.44 64.02 39.21
N GLN A 322 -32.46 65.10 40.00
CA GLN A 322 -31.85 65.30 41.30
C GLN A 322 -32.23 64.19 42.31
N ASN A 323 -31.27 63.78 43.14
CA ASN A 323 -31.54 63.56 44.55
C ASN A 323 -30.26 63.70 45.38
N ASP A 324 -30.35 64.61 46.34
CA ASP A 324 -29.38 64.94 47.37
C ASP A 324 -29.25 63.82 48.43
N GLU A 325 -28.06 63.77 49.03
CA GLU A 325 -27.78 63.39 50.43
C GLU A 325 -28.08 61.93 50.87
N ALA A 326 -27.30 61.24 51.70
CA ALA A 326 -26.02 61.47 52.36
C ALA A 326 -25.65 60.17 53.11
N LYS A 327 -24.35 60.02 53.41
CA LYS A 327 -23.75 59.18 54.50
C LYS A 327 -23.88 57.65 54.37
N ALA A 328 -23.00 56.82 54.90
CA ALA A 328 -21.63 56.86 55.42
C ALA A 328 -21.36 55.44 55.93
N SER A 329 -20.13 54.94 55.78
CA SER A 329 -19.57 53.79 56.53
C SER A 329 -20.21 52.41 56.22
N ALA A 330 -19.57 51.27 56.34
CA ALA A 330 -18.22 50.85 56.68
C ALA A 330 -18.06 49.40 56.17
N ALA A 331 -16.80 48.96 56.08
CA ALA A 331 -16.30 47.59 56.22
C ALA A 331 -17.33 46.50 56.62
N GLU A 332 -17.30 45.36 55.93
CA GLU A 332 -16.74 44.09 56.47
C GLU A 332 -16.95 42.91 55.50
N ASN A 333 -15.88 42.11 55.38
CA ASN A 333 -15.75 40.72 54.94
C ASN A 333 -15.86 40.35 53.45
#